data_AF-A0A9D6KVM2-F1
#
_entry.id   AF-A0A9D6KVM2-F1
#
_cell.length_a   1.000
_cell.length_b   1.000
_cell.length_c   1.000
_cell.angle_alpha   90.00
_cell.angle_beta   90.00
_cell.angle_gamma   90.00
#
_symmetry.space_group_name_H-M   'P 1'
#
loop_
_entity.id
_entity.type
_entity.pdbx_description
1 polymer ?
#
loop_
_entity_poly.entity_id
_entity_poly.type
_entity_poly.pdbx_seq_one_letter_code
_entity_poly.pdbx_strand_id
1 'polypeptide(L)'
;MTQAGRTLSKAALCFIAAAALSACSMFHSDSNRQAGESRIEHDSGGGAPLLGGGGGGRNARGGIGVNSFLWRASLDTLSFMPLASADPFGGVIITDWYADPTTPTERFKATVYILDTHLRADALNVSIFRQTQVNGAWQDATVDPQTEIQIENAILTRARQLRLSNVRN
;
A
#
# COMPACT_ATOMS: atom_id res chain seq x y z
N MET A 1 -56.02 28.41 1.97
CA MET A 1 -56.38 27.21 1.19
C MET A 1 -55.69 27.33 -0.16
N THR A 2 -54.87 26.34 -0.47
CA THR A 2 -53.64 26.43 -1.27
C THR A 2 -53.90 26.30 -2.77
N GLN A 3 -53.22 27.14 -3.57
CA GLN A 3 -53.21 27.13 -5.03
C GLN A 3 -52.23 26.08 -5.58
N ALA A 4 -52.57 25.59 -6.76
CA ALA A 4 -51.94 24.58 -7.59
C ALA A 4 -50.47 24.84 -7.98
N GLY A 5 -49.73 23.75 -8.25
CA GLY A 5 -48.44 23.73 -8.92
C GLY A 5 -48.10 22.33 -9.44
N ARG A 6 -48.38 22.09 -10.74
CA ARG A 6 -48.04 20.89 -11.50
C ARG A 6 -46.56 20.93 -11.95
N THR A 7 -46.12 19.78 -12.49
CA THR A 7 -45.12 19.54 -13.56
C THR A 7 -43.72 19.07 -13.13
N LEU A 8 -43.35 17.81 -13.43
CA LEU A 8 -42.62 17.32 -14.64
C LEU A 8 -41.18 17.89 -14.66
N SER A 9 -40.08 17.16 -14.84
CA SER A 9 -39.80 15.95 -15.60
C SER A 9 -38.54 15.27 -15.05
N LYS A 10 -38.61 13.97 -14.78
CA LYS A 10 -37.46 13.05 -14.88
C LYS A 10 -37.37 12.61 -16.34
N ALA A 11 -36.16 12.31 -16.81
CA ALA A 11 -35.81 11.84 -18.17
C ALA A 11 -35.54 12.94 -19.21
N ALA A 12 -34.34 13.51 -19.17
CA ALA A 12 -33.64 14.00 -20.35
C ALA A 12 -32.20 14.42 -19.98
N LEU A 13 -31.31 13.47 -19.68
CA LEU A 13 -29.86 13.69 -19.69
C LEU A 13 -29.11 12.35 -19.71
N CYS A 14 -29.41 11.56 -20.74
CA CYS A 14 -28.59 10.45 -21.21
C CYS A 14 -28.54 10.60 -22.72
N PHE A 15 -27.54 11.30 -23.27
CA PHE A 15 -27.08 11.22 -24.67
C PHE A 15 -26.13 12.39 -24.98
N ILE A 16 -24.88 12.33 -24.50
CA ILE A 16 -23.73 12.98 -25.16
C ILE A 16 -22.56 12.01 -24.98
N ALA A 17 -22.46 11.04 -25.88
CA ALA A 17 -21.60 11.09 -27.06
C ALA A 17 -20.14 10.76 -26.70
N ALA A 18 -19.84 9.48 -26.85
CA ALA A 18 -18.50 8.96 -27.02
C ALA A 18 -17.88 9.57 -28.28
N ALA A 19 -16.76 10.29 -28.12
CA ALA A 19 -15.81 10.54 -29.19
C ALA A 19 -14.45 10.98 -28.62
N ALA A 20 -13.39 10.38 -29.14
CA ALA A 20 -11.98 10.80 -29.10
C ALA A 20 -11.18 10.61 -27.79
N LEU A 21 -10.82 9.36 -27.49
CA LEU A 21 -9.54 9.04 -26.82
C LEU A 21 -8.57 8.51 -27.88
N SER A 22 -8.03 9.43 -28.67
CA SER A 22 -6.88 9.20 -29.54
C SER A 22 -5.85 10.29 -29.25
N ALA A 23 -4.89 9.98 -28.39
CA ALA A 23 -3.54 10.53 -28.44
C ALA A 23 -2.66 9.78 -27.43
N CYS A 24 -1.98 8.74 -27.90
CA CYS A 24 -0.73 8.30 -27.30
C CYS A 24 0.39 9.27 -27.73
N SER A 25 1.34 9.48 -26.81
CA SER A 25 2.75 9.82 -27.05
C SER A 25 3.09 11.13 -27.77
N MET A 26 3.19 12.21 -27.01
CA MET A 26 4.15 13.28 -27.29
C MET A 26 4.72 13.84 -25.98
N PHE A 27 5.70 13.13 -25.42
CA PHE A 27 6.64 13.70 -24.45
C PHE A 27 8.04 13.31 -24.91
N HIS A 28 8.63 14.15 -25.75
CA HIS A 28 10.07 14.16 -25.97
C HIS A 28 10.69 14.88 -24.78
N SER A 29 11.43 14.15 -23.96
CA SER A 29 12.31 14.73 -22.96
C SER A 29 13.71 14.79 -23.56
N ASP A 30 14.08 15.97 -24.07
CA ASP A 30 15.48 16.28 -24.40
C ASP A 30 16.23 16.52 -23.09
N SER A 31 16.98 15.52 -22.65
CA SER A 31 18.02 15.70 -21.64
C SER A 31 19.10 14.65 -21.80
N ASN A 32 20.08 14.92 -22.66
CA ASN A 32 21.42 14.48 -22.34
C ASN A 32 22.49 15.44 -22.88
N ARG A 33 23.04 16.22 -21.96
CA ARG A 33 24.36 16.83 -22.11
C ARG A 33 25.41 15.75 -21.84
N GLN A 34 26.25 15.54 -22.84
CA GLN A 34 27.71 15.53 -22.70
C GLN A 34 28.35 14.45 -21.81
N ALA A 35 28.95 13.43 -22.44
CA ALA A 35 30.24 12.89 -22.02
C ALA A 35 30.80 11.92 -23.08
N GLY A 36 32.08 12.11 -23.43
CA GLY A 36 32.96 11.00 -23.77
C GLY A 36 33.11 10.67 -25.25
N GLU A 37 33.84 11.51 -25.98
CA GLU A 37 34.59 11.05 -27.15
C GLU A 37 35.61 10.01 -26.67
N SER A 38 35.43 8.75 -27.07
CA SER A 38 36.52 7.78 -27.11
C SER A 38 36.47 7.05 -28.45
N ARG A 39 37.44 7.43 -29.27
CA ARG A 39 37.82 6.84 -30.54
C ARG A 39 38.09 5.35 -30.33
N ILE A 40 37.32 4.48 -30.95
CA ILE A 40 37.74 3.09 -31.17
C ILE A 40 37.73 2.84 -32.67
N GLU A 41 38.96 2.59 -33.12
CA GLU A 41 39.37 2.28 -34.48
C GLU A 41 38.67 1.02 -34.99
N HIS A 42 38.32 1.09 -36.26
CA HIS A 42 37.85 -0.01 -37.08
C HIS A 42 39.04 -0.94 -37.35
N ASP A 43 39.00 -2.16 -36.84
CA ASP A 43 39.75 -3.27 -37.45
C ASP A 43 38.84 -4.49 -37.62
N SER A 44 38.90 -5.03 -38.83
CA SER A 44 38.15 -6.18 -39.30
C SER A 44 38.85 -7.44 -38.82
N GLY A 45 38.18 -8.25 -38.01
CA GLY A 45 38.71 -9.56 -37.63
C GLY A 45 37.63 -10.43 -37.02
N GLY A 46 37.22 -11.46 -37.75
CA GLY A 46 36.21 -12.42 -37.31
C GLY A 46 36.55 -13.09 -35.99
N GLY A 47 35.54 -13.18 -35.12
CA GLY A 47 35.60 -13.94 -33.89
C GLY A 47 34.23 -13.98 -33.24
N ALA A 48 33.51 -15.10 -33.36
CA ALA A 48 32.29 -15.33 -32.62
C ALA A 48 32.61 -15.51 -31.13
N PRO A 49 31.98 -14.79 -30.19
CA PRO A 49 31.93 -15.22 -28.81
C PRO A 49 30.76 -16.19 -28.63
N LEU A 50 31.14 -17.46 -28.58
CA LEU A 50 30.48 -18.50 -27.80
C LEU A 50 30.03 -17.96 -26.42
N LEU A 51 28.78 -18.31 -26.08
CA LEU A 51 28.35 -18.68 -24.73
C LEU A 51 28.87 -17.81 -23.56
N GLY A 52 28.15 -16.73 -23.25
CA GLY A 52 28.35 -15.94 -22.03
C GLY A 52 27.01 -15.65 -21.37
N GLY A 53 26.62 -16.51 -20.42
CA GLY A 53 25.48 -16.26 -19.54
C GLY A 53 25.74 -15.08 -18.59
N GLY A 54 24.66 -14.38 -18.24
CA GLY A 54 24.63 -13.34 -17.22
C GLY A 54 23.51 -12.35 -17.55
N GLY A 55 22.47 -12.18 -16.77
CA GLY A 55 22.20 -12.65 -15.42
C GLY A 55 21.17 -11.71 -14.85
N GLY A 56 19.99 -12.24 -14.51
CA GLY A 56 19.12 -11.62 -13.52
C GLY A 56 18.50 -10.28 -13.89
N GLY A 57 17.76 -10.22 -15.00
CA GLY A 57 16.55 -9.41 -15.03
C GLY A 57 15.58 -9.95 -13.98
N ARG A 58 15.79 -9.60 -12.70
CA ARG A 58 14.82 -9.87 -11.65
C ARG A 58 13.60 -9.08 -12.05
N ASN A 59 12.64 -9.80 -12.63
CA ASN A 59 11.26 -9.40 -12.74
C ASN A 59 10.78 -9.04 -11.33
N ALA A 60 11.02 -7.80 -10.91
CA ALA A 60 10.27 -7.17 -9.84
C ALA A 60 8.85 -7.03 -10.41
N ARG A 61 8.07 -8.12 -10.28
CA ARG A 61 6.64 -8.14 -10.53
C ARG A 61 6.02 -7.15 -9.54
N GLY A 62 5.96 -5.87 -9.94
CA GLY A 62 5.02 -4.82 -9.53
C GLY A 62 4.62 -4.64 -8.07
N GLY A 63 5.35 -5.18 -7.09
CA GLY A 63 5.10 -5.00 -5.67
C GLY A 63 6.18 -4.14 -5.02
N ILE A 64 5.79 -3.27 -4.09
CA ILE A 64 6.74 -2.65 -3.17
C ILE A 64 7.38 -3.82 -2.42
N GLY A 65 8.71 -3.92 -2.40
CA GLY A 65 9.35 -4.97 -1.63
C GLY A 65 8.93 -4.84 -0.16
N VAL A 66 8.21 -5.84 0.37
CA VAL A 66 7.78 -5.84 1.78
C VAL A 66 8.73 -6.68 2.62
N ASN A 67 9.11 -6.20 3.80
CA ASN A 67 9.88 -7.00 4.75
C ASN A 67 9.03 -8.16 5.33
N SER A 68 9.50 -9.39 5.16
CA SER A 68 8.78 -10.59 5.62
C SER A 68 8.64 -10.69 7.15
N PHE A 69 9.58 -10.14 7.91
CA PHE A 69 9.51 -10.09 9.38
C PHE A 69 8.50 -9.05 9.86
N LEU A 70 8.45 -7.86 9.24
CA LEU A 70 7.42 -6.86 9.53
C LEU A 70 6.04 -7.43 9.21
N TRP A 71 5.87 -8.05 8.03
CA TRP A 71 4.61 -8.66 7.63
C TRP A 71 4.11 -9.70 8.66
N ARG A 72 4.98 -10.66 9.01
CA ARG A 72 4.63 -11.69 9.99
C ARG A 72 4.38 -11.12 11.38
N ALA A 73 5.16 -10.14 11.81
CA ALA A 73 4.97 -9.49 13.10
C ALA A 73 3.64 -8.72 13.16
N SER A 74 3.27 -7.99 12.10
CA SER A 74 2.00 -7.27 12.03
C SER A 74 0.81 -8.21 12.16
N LEU A 75 0.82 -9.33 11.43
CA LEU A 75 -0.25 -10.33 11.52
C LEU A 75 -0.33 -10.98 12.90
N ASP A 76 0.81 -11.26 13.54
CA ASP A 76 0.84 -11.86 14.88
C ASP A 76 0.32 -10.88 15.94
N THR A 77 0.76 -9.63 15.90
CA THR A 77 0.31 -8.57 16.82
C THR A 77 -1.17 -8.26 16.66
N LEU A 78 -1.71 -8.27 15.44
CA LEU A 78 -3.12 -7.95 15.17
C LEU A 78 -4.04 -9.18 15.14
N SER A 79 -3.53 -10.37 15.46
CA SER A 79 -4.28 -11.64 15.38
C SER A 79 -5.51 -11.72 16.28
N PHE A 80 -5.64 -10.82 17.26
CA PHE A 80 -6.83 -10.70 18.11
C PHE A 80 -8.01 -10.00 17.42
N MET A 81 -7.78 -9.29 16.31
CA MET A 81 -8.83 -8.65 15.51
C MET A 81 -9.12 -9.47 14.25
N PRO A 82 -10.39 -9.48 13.78
CA PRO A 82 -10.73 -10.05 12.48
C PRO A 82 -10.03 -9.29 11.35
N LEU A 83 -9.46 -10.02 10.38
CA LEU A 83 -8.80 -9.45 9.21
C LEU A 83 -9.82 -9.26 8.08
N ALA A 84 -9.94 -8.03 7.57
CA ALA A 84 -10.79 -7.73 6.41
C ALA A 84 -10.06 -8.03 5.10
N SER A 85 -8.78 -7.65 5.01
CA SER A 85 -7.95 -7.87 3.82
C SER A 85 -6.46 -7.77 4.17
N ALA A 86 -5.62 -8.53 3.47
CA ALA A 86 -4.17 -8.48 3.61
C ALA A 86 -3.51 -8.68 2.24
N ASP A 87 -2.84 -7.64 1.74
CA ASP A 87 -2.06 -7.67 0.49
C ASP A 87 -0.55 -7.71 0.79
N PRO A 88 0.12 -8.87 0.61
CA PRO A 88 1.55 -9.02 0.88
C PRO A 88 2.45 -8.35 -0.17
N PHE A 89 1.93 -7.98 -1.34
CA PHE A 89 2.70 -7.30 -2.39
C PHE A 89 2.63 -5.78 -2.25
N GLY A 90 1.48 -5.27 -1.82
CA GLY A 90 1.27 -3.85 -1.49
C GLY A 90 1.74 -3.48 -0.08
N GLY A 91 1.94 -4.46 0.80
CA GLY A 91 2.32 -4.22 2.19
C GLY A 91 1.18 -3.66 3.03
N VAL A 92 -0.08 -3.95 2.67
CA VAL A 92 -1.25 -3.39 3.34
C VAL A 92 -2.01 -4.47 4.09
N ILE A 93 -2.29 -4.24 5.36
CA ILE A 93 -3.12 -5.11 6.21
C ILE A 93 -4.26 -4.26 6.75
N ILE A 94 -5.50 -4.69 6.54
CA ILE A 94 -6.72 -4.02 6.98
C ILE A 94 -7.50 -4.98 7.87
N THR A 95 -7.83 -4.54 9.08
CA THR A 95 -8.72 -5.29 9.97
C THR A 95 -10.17 -4.89 9.74
N ASP A 96 -11.09 -5.76 10.15
CA ASP A 96 -12.48 -5.40 10.32
C ASP A 96 -12.68 -4.57 11.60
N TRP A 97 -13.89 -4.06 11.77
CA TRP A 97 -14.30 -3.42 13.02
C TRP A 97 -14.39 -4.45 14.14
N TYR A 98 -13.57 -4.26 15.16
CA TYR A 98 -13.52 -5.08 16.37
C TYR A 98 -14.06 -4.30 17.58
N ALA A 99 -15.03 -4.87 18.29
CA ALA A 99 -15.51 -4.32 19.56
C ALA A 99 -15.07 -5.25 20.69
N ASP A 100 -14.49 -4.69 21.74
CA ASP A 100 -14.10 -5.46 22.91
C ASP A 100 -15.37 -5.92 23.66
N PRO A 101 -15.48 -7.20 24.07
CA PRO A 101 -16.61 -7.68 24.85
C PRO A 101 -16.85 -6.90 26.16
N THR A 102 -15.81 -6.29 26.72
CA THR A 102 -15.89 -5.46 27.94
C THR A 102 -16.46 -4.07 27.67
N THR A 103 -16.33 -3.55 26.44
CA THR A 103 -16.79 -2.21 26.02
C THR A 103 -17.46 -2.27 24.64
N PRO A 104 -18.64 -2.92 24.53
CA PRO A 104 -19.30 -3.13 23.22
C PRO A 104 -19.80 -1.81 22.58
N THR A 105 -19.81 -0.72 23.33
CA THR A 105 -20.15 0.63 22.84
C THR A 105 -19.03 1.26 22.03
N GLU A 106 -17.86 0.63 21.92
CA GLU A 106 -16.73 1.11 21.14
C GLU A 106 -16.23 0.04 20.19
N ARG A 107 -15.81 0.47 19.01
CA ARG A 107 -15.20 -0.40 18.01
C ARG A 107 -13.97 0.24 17.42
N PHE A 108 -12.99 -0.60 17.11
CA PHE A 108 -11.69 -0.22 16.58
C PHE A 108 -11.48 -0.89 15.23
N LYS A 109 -10.76 -0.20 14.37
CA LYS A 109 -10.26 -0.73 13.10
C LYS A 109 -8.83 -0.26 12.94
N ALA A 110 -7.95 -1.15 12.51
CA ALA A 110 -6.56 -0.82 12.24
C ALA A 110 -6.24 -1.04 10.76
N THR A 111 -5.46 -0.14 10.20
CA THR A 111 -4.80 -0.32 8.92
C THR A 111 -3.30 -0.20 9.12
N VAL A 112 -2.56 -1.17 8.61
CA VAL A 112 -1.10 -1.19 8.67
C VAL A 112 -0.54 -1.12 7.26
N TYR A 113 0.42 -0.23 7.07
CA TYR A 113 1.18 -0.06 5.84
C TYR A 113 2.64 -0.38 6.10
N ILE A 114 3.20 -1.28 5.31
CA ILE A 114 4.61 -1.61 5.31
C ILE A 114 5.21 -0.98 4.06
N LEU A 115 6.01 0.05 4.30
CA LEU A 115 6.51 0.96 3.28
C LEU A 115 7.90 0.54 2.76
N ASP A 116 8.59 -0.35 3.49
CA ASP A 116 9.97 -0.71 3.17
C ASP A 116 10.31 -2.20 3.39
N THR A 117 11.43 -2.59 2.78
CA THR A 117 12.11 -3.88 2.96
C THR A 117 13.02 -3.93 4.17
N HIS A 118 13.41 -2.79 4.75
CA HIS A 118 14.33 -2.74 5.88
C HIS A 118 13.61 -2.66 7.22
N LEU A 119 14.23 -3.24 8.26
CA LEU A 119 13.70 -3.24 9.62
C LEU A 119 14.07 -1.92 10.35
N ARG A 120 13.37 -0.84 10.00
CA ARG A 120 13.49 0.52 10.55
C ARG A 120 12.14 0.98 11.11
N ALA A 121 12.11 2.03 11.93
CA ALA A 121 10.86 2.52 12.52
C ALA A 121 9.91 3.12 11.47
N ASP A 122 10.46 3.92 10.56
CA ASP A 122 9.77 4.58 9.46
C ASP A 122 9.33 3.64 8.31
N ALA A 123 9.66 2.34 8.38
CA ALA A 123 9.21 1.35 7.40
C ALA A 123 7.77 0.87 7.64
N LEU A 124 7.16 1.27 8.76
CA LEU A 124 5.83 0.85 9.19
C LEU A 124 5.01 2.09 9.51
N ASN A 125 3.76 2.11 9.06
CA ASN A 125 2.79 3.10 9.47
C ASN A 125 1.51 2.38 9.90
N VAL A 126 1.00 2.73 11.09
CA VAL A 126 -0.22 2.17 11.66
C VAL A 126 -1.22 3.29 11.83
N SER A 127 -2.40 3.13 11.24
CA SER A 127 -3.52 4.05 11.42
C SER A 127 -4.64 3.34 12.17
N ILE A 128 -5.11 3.93 13.26
CA ILE A 128 -6.20 3.36 14.07
C ILE A 128 -7.42 4.26 13.95
N PHE A 129 -8.57 3.64 13.76
CA PHE A 129 -9.87 4.30 13.73
C PHE A 129 -10.69 3.78 14.90
N ARG A 130 -11.32 4.70 15.64
CA ARG A 130 -12.25 4.37 16.73
C ARG A 130 -13.60 4.98 16.43
N GLN A 131 -14.63 4.20 16.71
CA GLN A 131 -16.01 4.66 16.68
C GLN A 131 -16.69 4.30 18.00
N THR A 132 -17.50 5.22 18.49
CA THR A 132 -18.32 5.03 19.69
C THR A 132 -19.78 5.05 19.31
N GLN A 133 -20.59 4.21 19.94
CA GLN A 133 -22.02 4.18 19.75
C GLN A 133 -22.68 5.24 20.63
N VAL A 134 -23.29 6.24 20.01
CA VAL A 134 -24.04 7.31 20.69
C VAL A 134 -25.45 7.34 20.11
N ASN A 135 -26.46 7.15 20.97
CA ASN A 135 -27.87 7.10 20.58
C ASN A 135 -28.19 6.05 19.50
N GLY A 136 -27.51 4.90 19.54
CA GLY A 136 -27.70 3.80 18.58
C GLY A 136 -26.99 4.00 17.22
N ALA A 137 -26.34 5.14 16.99
CA ALA A 137 -25.54 5.41 15.80
C ALA A 137 -24.04 5.36 16.11
N TRP A 138 -23.24 4.86 15.17
CA TRP A 138 -21.78 4.89 15.27
C TRP A 138 -21.26 6.26 14.87
N GLN A 139 -20.46 6.87 15.72
CA GLN A 139 -19.82 8.16 15.48
C GLN A 139 -18.31 8.03 15.63
N ASP A 140 -17.56 8.71 14.77
CA ASP A 140 -16.10 8.73 14.87
C ASP A 140 -15.65 9.39 16.17
N ALA A 141 -14.72 8.75 16.84
CA ALA A 141 -14.15 9.21 18.10
C ALA A 141 -12.63 9.34 17.98
N THR A 142 -12.07 10.30 18.71
CA THR A 142 -10.62 10.50 18.73
C THR A 142 -9.93 9.28 19.35
N VAL A 143 -8.86 8.85 18.70
CA VAL A 143 -7.91 7.84 19.21
C VAL A 143 -6.77 8.58 19.90
N ASP A 144 -6.28 8.05 21.03
CA ASP A 144 -5.05 8.55 21.63
C ASP A 144 -3.85 8.22 20.71
N PRO A 145 -3.08 9.22 20.24
CA PRO A 145 -1.89 8.99 19.41
C PRO A 145 -0.88 8.02 20.04
N GLN A 146 -0.84 7.91 21.37
CA GLN A 146 0.02 6.94 22.04
C GLN A 146 -0.34 5.49 21.71
N THR A 147 -1.59 5.21 21.37
CA THR A 147 -2.04 3.85 21.00
C THR A 147 -1.40 3.41 19.69
N GLU A 148 -1.36 4.29 18.69
CA GLU A 148 -0.75 4.01 17.39
C GLU A 148 0.74 3.70 17.55
N ILE A 149 1.44 4.56 18.31
CA ILE A 149 2.87 4.40 18.62
C ILE A 149 3.13 3.09 19.38
N GLN A 150 2.26 2.70 20.31
CA GLN A 150 2.41 1.45 21.07
C GLN A 150 2.27 0.23 20.16
N ILE A 151 1.28 0.23 19.26
CA ILE A 151 1.09 -0.89 18.31
C ILE A 151 2.27 -0.96 17.34
N GLU A 152 2.73 0.17 16.81
CA GLU A 152 3.90 0.23 15.93
C GLU A 152 5.14 -0.36 16.63
N ASN A 153 5.42 0.07 17.86
CA ASN A 153 6.53 -0.44 18.66
C ASN A 153 6.39 -1.93 18.98
N ALA A 154 5.18 -2.42 19.24
CA ALA A 154 4.92 -3.83 19.47
C ALA A 154 5.26 -4.66 18.23
N ILE A 155 4.84 -4.21 17.04
CA ILE A 155 5.15 -4.87 15.75
C ILE A 155 6.66 -4.85 15.51
N LEU A 156 7.33 -3.71 15.65
CA LEU A 156 8.78 -3.58 15.44
C LEU A 156 9.57 -4.47 16.41
N THR A 157 9.13 -4.57 17.66
CA THR A 157 9.73 -5.44 18.66
C THR A 157 9.54 -6.90 18.28
N ARG A 158 8.33 -7.29 17.88
CA ARG A 158 8.04 -8.66 17.45
C ARG A 158 8.83 -9.05 16.19
N ALA A 159 8.96 -8.15 15.23
CA ALA A 159 9.75 -8.37 14.02
C ALA A 159 11.24 -8.58 14.34
N ARG A 160 11.81 -7.81 15.28
CA ARG A 160 13.18 -8.03 15.77
C ARG A 160 13.34 -9.41 16.42
N GLN A 161 12.39 -9.83 17.24
CA GLN A 161 12.41 -11.17 17.84
C GLN A 161 12.39 -12.26 16.76
N LEU A 162 11.51 -12.14 15.76
CA LEU A 162 11.44 -13.09 14.65
C LEU A 162 12.77 -13.16 13.88
N ARG A 163 13.39 -12.01 13.60
CA ARG A 163 14.71 -11.95 12.95
C ARG A 163 15.79 -12.67 13.75
N LEU A 164 15.87 -12.41 15.06
CA LEU A 164 16.85 -13.05 15.94
C LEU A 164 16.62 -14.56 16.04
N SER A 165 15.36 -15.01 16.10
CA SER A 165 15.03 -16.43 16.15
C SER A 165 15.43 -17.16 14.86
N ASN A 166 15.34 -16.49 13.71
CA ASN A 166 15.71 -17.06 12.42
C ASN A 166 17.23 -17.19 12.25
N VAL A 167 18.03 -16.29 12.83
CA VAL A 167 19.51 -16.35 12.77
C VAL A 167 20.07 -17.48 13.65
N ARG A 168 19.35 -17.89 14.69
CA ARG A 168 19.81 -18.92 15.64
C ARG A 168 19.57 -20.35 15.17
N ASN A 169 18.75 -20.56 14.14
CA ASN A 169 18.48 -21.87 13.52
C ASN A 169 19.34 -22.06 12.27
#